data_AF-A0A841ZP18-F1
#
_entry.id   AF-A0A841ZP18-F1
#
_cell.length_a   1.000
_cell.length_b   1.000
_cell.length_c   1.000
_cell.angle_alpha   90.00
_cell.angle_beta   90.00
_cell.angle_gamma   90.00
#
_symmetry.space_group_name_H-M   'P 1'
#
loop_
_entity.id
_entity.type
_entity.pdbx_description
1 polymer ?
#
loop_
_entity_poly.entity_id
_entity_poly.type
_entity_poly.pdbx_seq_one_letter_code
_entity_poly.pdbx_strand_id
1 'polypeptide(L)'
;MDFKKIAISIVGLSILLGGCSFMNHSDEKEKKADDGTTPVADYKGQGFYLVDGDKSEPIVKKNEAEIKKRAIAYMKDKYKTNVKVNNVVPARDAAVVMVEAEEPIQFHTSVIVGFDMQKKELDPLPNVWSEEGEVEGAIVGGLYAKAYKQEFEKLDTFTKMIAENNGLQGYNNLTIEKTHANGYEKSNFFITTSIDFKKTYEAYLANTNITEDKLRALFLTEDPKFEHTHMVCNFFTKKDKLPPNEEVEKIGSKIKRNSALPKGKYDIVIYKNFIVNRVGLPNGDNISVEDIQK
;
A
#
# COMPACT_ATOMS: atom_id res chain seq x y z
N MET A 1 19.12 3.35 40.13
CA MET A 1 19.40 1.92 39.88
C MET A 1 18.08 1.26 39.57
N ASP A 2 17.66 1.38 38.31
CA ASP A 2 17.84 0.33 37.27
C ASP A 2 16.79 -0.76 37.49
N PHE A 3 15.89 -1.03 36.55
CA PHE A 3 16.17 -1.46 35.19
C PHE A 3 15.25 -0.78 34.16
N LYS A 4 15.81 -0.03 33.22
CA LYS A 4 15.17 0.22 31.92
C LYS A 4 15.13 -1.11 31.18
N LYS A 5 13.94 -1.68 31.02
CA LYS A 5 13.72 -2.80 30.10
C LYS A 5 13.96 -2.28 28.68
N ILE A 6 15.13 -2.60 28.14
CA ILE A 6 15.42 -2.46 26.71
C ILE A 6 14.56 -3.49 26.00
N ALA A 7 13.37 -3.09 25.56
CA ALA A 7 12.59 -3.85 24.60
C ALA A 7 13.05 -3.45 23.21
N ILE A 8 14.11 -4.09 22.71
CA ILE A 8 14.32 -4.22 21.27
C ILE A 8 13.25 -5.20 20.83
N SER A 9 12.08 -4.66 20.48
CA SER A 9 10.94 -5.44 20.03
C SER A 9 11.24 -5.93 18.62
N ILE A 10 11.77 -7.16 18.48
CA ILE A 10 11.76 -7.92 17.22
C ILE A 10 10.36 -8.53 17.05
N VAL A 11 9.31 -7.73 17.29
CA VAL A 11 7.92 -8.17 17.18
C VAL A 11 7.47 -7.88 15.76
N GLY A 12 7.55 -8.94 14.94
CA GLY A 12 6.52 -9.37 14.00
C GLY A 12 5.86 -8.30 13.13
N LEU A 13 6.54 -7.92 12.05
CA LEU A 13 6.22 -8.23 10.64
C LEU A 13 4.77 -8.55 10.19
N SER A 14 3.71 -8.15 10.89
CA SER A 14 2.34 -8.59 10.59
C SER A 14 1.39 -7.50 10.09
N ILE A 15 1.87 -6.27 9.81
CA ILE A 15 1.05 -5.18 9.23
C ILE A 15 1.56 -4.77 7.83
N LEU A 16 2.46 -5.54 7.22
CA LEU A 16 2.94 -5.35 5.84
C LEU A 16 2.00 -5.99 4.79
N LEU A 17 0.70 -6.00 5.05
CA LEU A 17 -0.27 -6.77 4.25
C LEU A 17 -0.40 -6.30 2.79
N GLY A 18 0.01 -5.07 2.44
CA GLY A 18 0.02 -4.62 1.05
C GLY A 18 1.24 -5.06 0.21
N GLY A 19 2.14 -5.88 0.75
CA GLY A 19 3.34 -6.37 0.03
C GLY A 19 3.79 -7.79 0.34
N CYS A 20 3.19 -8.46 1.34
CA CYS A 20 3.64 -9.80 1.77
C CYS A 20 2.94 -10.98 1.10
N SER A 21 1.83 -10.79 0.37
CA SER A 21 1.07 -11.92 -0.20
C SER A 21 1.83 -12.70 -1.28
N PHE A 22 2.88 -12.12 -1.89
CA PHE A 22 3.73 -12.81 -2.88
C PHE A 22 4.87 -13.67 -2.28
N MET A 23 5.03 -13.72 -0.95
CA MET A 23 6.18 -14.41 -0.31
C MET A 23 5.88 -15.75 0.38
N ASN A 24 4.64 -16.22 0.42
CA ASN A 24 4.28 -17.38 1.25
C ASN A 24 4.40 -18.77 0.61
N HIS A 25 4.95 -18.93 -0.60
CA HIS A 25 5.20 -20.26 -1.17
C HIS A 25 6.51 -20.36 -1.96
N SER A 26 7.65 -20.48 -1.26
CA SER A 26 8.81 -21.21 -1.79
C SER A 26 9.80 -21.60 -0.69
N ASP A 27 9.96 -22.92 -0.47
CA ASP A 27 11.07 -23.55 0.27
C ASP A 27 12.40 -23.53 -0.52
N GLU A 28 12.47 -22.80 -1.63
CA GLU A 28 13.70 -22.65 -2.39
C GLU A 28 14.56 -21.55 -1.78
N LYS A 29 15.82 -21.88 -1.49
CA LYS A 29 16.86 -20.88 -1.20
C LYS A 29 16.94 -19.93 -2.39
N GLU A 30 16.20 -18.82 -2.34
CA GLU A 30 16.37 -17.70 -3.26
C GLU A 30 17.88 -17.42 -3.32
N LYS A 31 18.45 -17.47 -4.54
CA LYS A 31 19.81 -16.98 -4.74
C LYS A 31 19.82 -15.57 -4.16
N LYS A 32 20.68 -15.33 -3.17
CA LYS A 32 20.98 -13.99 -2.66
C LYS A 32 21.61 -13.19 -3.79
N ALA A 33 20.78 -12.72 -4.72
CA ALA A 33 21.13 -11.60 -5.56
C ALA A 33 21.40 -10.44 -4.61
N ASP A 34 22.42 -9.65 -4.92
CA ASP A 34 22.51 -8.32 -4.32
C ASP A 34 21.31 -7.55 -4.87
N ASP A 35 20.22 -7.53 -4.09
CA ASP A 35 18.97 -6.88 -4.48
C ASP A 35 19.16 -5.36 -4.69
N GLY A 36 20.31 -4.82 -4.28
CA GLY A 36 20.64 -3.41 -4.39
C GLY A 36 19.73 -2.57 -3.51
N THR A 37 20.20 -1.38 -3.16
CA THR A 37 19.35 -0.40 -2.48
C THR A 37 19.50 0.95 -3.14
N THR A 38 18.41 1.71 -3.13
CA THR A 38 18.39 3.08 -3.62
C THR A 38 17.90 4.00 -2.51
N PRO A 39 18.49 5.20 -2.36
CA PRO A 39 17.92 6.23 -1.52
C PRO A 39 16.42 6.48 -1.83
N VAL A 40 15.60 6.70 -0.80
CA VAL A 40 14.14 6.84 -0.94
C VAL A 40 13.74 7.94 -1.93
N ALA A 41 14.48 9.05 -1.95
CA ALA A 41 14.24 10.16 -2.89
C ALA A 41 14.52 9.79 -4.35
N ASP A 42 15.42 8.84 -4.60
CA ASP A 42 15.93 8.48 -5.92
C ASP A 42 15.29 7.21 -6.49
N TYR A 43 14.61 6.43 -5.65
CA TYR A 43 13.90 5.23 -6.08
C TYR A 43 12.66 5.60 -6.90
N LYS A 44 12.52 5.02 -8.10
CA LYS A 44 11.42 5.28 -9.05
C LYS A 44 10.89 3.95 -9.63
N GLY A 45 11.10 2.85 -8.90
CA GLY A 45 10.79 1.49 -9.33
C GLY A 45 11.90 0.77 -10.10
N GLN A 46 13.13 1.30 -10.14
CA GLN A 46 14.25 0.60 -10.78
C GLN A 46 14.58 -0.70 -10.04
N GLY A 47 14.76 -1.79 -10.78
CA GLY A 47 15.05 -3.10 -10.20
C GLY A 47 13.85 -3.80 -9.56
N PHE A 48 12.66 -3.16 -9.53
CA PHE A 48 11.45 -3.78 -9.02
C PHE A 48 11.07 -5.00 -9.85
N TYR A 49 10.97 -6.15 -9.20
CA TYR A 49 10.85 -7.42 -9.87
C TYR A 49 10.27 -8.48 -8.94
N LEU A 50 9.35 -9.29 -9.46
CA LEU A 50 8.71 -10.36 -8.71
C LEU A 50 9.39 -11.70 -8.96
N VAL A 51 9.31 -12.60 -7.99
CA VAL A 51 9.97 -13.90 -8.01
C VAL A 51 9.80 -14.59 -9.37
N ASP A 52 10.93 -14.98 -9.98
CA ASP A 52 11.01 -15.65 -11.29
C ASP A 52 10.35 -14.91 -12.47
N GLY A 53 10.19 -13.58 -12.40
CA GLY A 53 9.62 -12.78 -13.50
C GLY A 53 10.37 -12.83 -14.84
N ASP A 54 11.64 -13.24 -14.87
CA ASP A 54 12.54 -13.35 -16.02
C ASP A 54 12.09 -14.49 -16.91
N LYS A 55 11.50 -15.52 -16.29
CA LYS A 55 10.88 -16.65 -17.00
C LYS A 55 9.68 -16.20 -17.84
N SER A 56 8.97 -15.15 -17.41
CA SER A 56 7.76 -14.65 -18.07
C SER A 56 7.93 -13.30 -18.76
N GLU A 57 9.04 -12.60 -18.55
CA GLU A 57 9.32 -11.27 -19.13
C GLU A 57 9.14 -11.23 -20.66
N PRO A 58 9.59 -12.23 -21.46
CA PRO A 58 9.33 -12.24 -22.89
C PRO A 58 7.84 -12.30 -23.25
N ILE A 59 7.04 -13.02 -22.45
CA ILE A 59 5.58 -13.13 -22.62
C ILE A 59 4.93 -11.79 -22.33
N VAL A 60 5.34 -11.13 -21.24
CA VAL A 60 4.85 -9.79 -20.86
C VAL A 60 5.14 -8.79 -21.97
N LYS A 61 6.40 -8.69 -22.43
CA LYS A 61 6.80 -7.73 -23.48
C LYS A 61 6.02 -7.95 -24.78
N LYS A 62 5.77 -9.20 -25.16
CA LYS A 62 5.00 -9.54 -26.38
C LYS A 62 3.51 -9.20 -26.25
N ASN A 63 2.93 -9.31 -25.05
CA ASN A 63 1.48 -9.26 -24.83
C ASN A 63 1.00 -8.10 -23.95
N GLU A 64 1.86 -7.12 -23.66
CA GLU A 64 1.62 -6.06 -22.68
C GLU A 64 0.27 -5.34 -22.88
N ALA A 65 -0.09 -5.01 -24.11
CA ALA A 65 -1.36 -4.34 -24.42
C ALA A 65 -2.59 -5.19 -24.06
N GLU A 66 -2.55 -6.49 -24.33
CA GLU A 66 -3.66 -7.41 -24.01
C GLU A 66 -3.71 -7.70 -22.50
N ILE A 67 -2.55 -7.82 -21.83
CA ILE A 67 -2.47 -7.94 -20.37
C ILE A 67 -3.12 -6.73 -19.68
N LYS A 68 -2.78 -5.51 -20.11
CA LYS A 68 -3.38 -4.27 -19.59
C LYS A 68 -4.89 -4.26 -19.80
N LYS A 69 -5.34 -4.61 -21.01
CA LYS A 69 -6.77 -4.66 -21.34
C LYS A 69 -7.53 -5.65 -20.45
N ARG A 70 -6.96 -6.84 -20.21
CA ARG A 70 -7.55 -7.86 -19.33
C ARG A 70 -7.66 -7.39 -17.88
N ALA A 71 -6.63 -6.75 -17.34
CA ALA A 71 -6.65 -6.20 -15.99
C ALA A 71 -7.69 -5.07 -15.84
N ILE A 72 -7.77 -4.15 -16.80
CA ILE A 72 -8.77 -3.06 -16.81
C ILE A 72 -10.19 -3.64 -16.89
N ALA A 73 -10.41 -4.62 -17.77
CA ALA A 73 -11.72 -5.28 -17.91
C ALA A 73 -12.12 -5.99 -16.60
N TYR A 74 -11.20 -6.71 -15.97
CA TYR A 74 -11.45 -7.37 -14.69
C TYR A 74 -11.86 -6.39 -13.58
N MET A 75 -11.15 -5.26 -13.42
CA MET A 75 -11.53 -4.23 -12.44
C MET A 75 -12.91 -3.64 -12.72
N LYS A 76 -13.21 -3.38 -13.99
CA LYS A 76 -14.52 -2.85 -14.39
C LYS A 76 -15.64 -3.86 -14.17
N ASP A 77 -15.45 -5.11 -14.55
CA ASP A 77 -16.51 -6.11 -14.54
C ASP A 77 -16.77 -6.66 -13.13
N LYS A 78 -15.71 -6.95 -12.37
CA LYS A 78 -15.82 -7.50 -11.01
C LYS A 78 -16.10 -6.41 -9.97
N TYR A 79 -15.36 -5.29 -10.03
CA TYR A 79 -15.37 -4.27 -8.98
C TYR A 79 -16.14 -2.99 -9.34
N LYS A 80 -16.63 -2.89 -10.59
CA LYS A 80 -17.34 -1.70 -11.11
C LYS A 80 -16.45 -0.44 -11.11
N THR A 81 -15.15 -0.62 -11.11
CA THR A 81 -14.16 0.48 -10.99
C THR A 81 -13.41 0.65 -12.30
N ASN A 82 -13.35 1.89 -12.81
CA ASN A 82 -12.44 2.23 -13.90
C ASN A 82 -11.04 2.46 -13.33
N VAL A 83 -10.03 1.96 -14.02
CA VAL A 83 -8.64 2.05 -13.59
C VAL A 83 -7.74 2.38 -14.77
N LYS A 84 -6.61 3.03 -14.48
CA LYS A 84 -5.45 3.10 -15.38
C LYS A 84 -4.37 2.13 -14.90
N VAL A 85 -3.56 1.63 -15.84
CA VAL A 85 -2.42 0.76 -15.52
C VAL A 85 -1.17 1.61 -15.36
N ASN A 86 -0.52 1.52 -14.19
CA ASN A 86 0.72 2.23 -13.89
C ASN A 86 1.96 1.38 -14.16
N ASN A 87 1.86 0.05 -14.00
CA ASN A 87 2.97 -0.87 -14.28
C ASN A 87 2.47 -2.28 -14.62
N VAL A 88 3.26 -3.04 -15.39
CA VAL A 88 3.03 -4.46 -15.67
C VAL A 88 4.31 -5.20 -15.30
N VAL A 89 4.25 -6.00 -14.25
CA VAL A 89 5.43 -6.60 -13.62
C VAL A 89 5.41 -8.09 -13.89
N PRO A 90 6.41 -8.64 -14.59
CA PRO A 90 6.55 -10.08 -14.76
C PRO A 90 6.69 -10.79 -13.41
N ALA A 91 5.99 -11.91 -13.25
CA ALA A 91 6.10 -12.85 -12.14
C ALA A 91 6.21 -14.28 -12.67
N ARG A 92 6.60 -15.24 -11.83
CA ARG A 92 6.89 -16.65 -12.16
C ARG A 92 6.01 -17.25 -13.28
N ASP A 93 4.70 -17.11 -13.16
CA ASP A 93 3.68 -17.72 -14.03
C ASP A 93 2.56 -16.73 -14.42
N ALA A 94 2.78 -15.43 -14.21
CA ALA A 94 1.79 -14.40 -14.46
C ALA A 94 2.45 -13.02 -14.70
N ALA A 95 1.63 -12.03 -15.03
CA ALA A 95 1.95 -10.63 -14.81
C ALA A 95 1.13 -10.07 -13.66
N VAL A 96 1.77 -9.32 -12.78
CA VAL A 96 1.10 -8.49 -11.78
C VAL A 96 0.98 -7.08 -12.33
N VAL A 97 -0.24 -6.64 -12.55
CA VAL A 97 -0.59 -5.36 -13.15
C VAL A 97 -0.93 -4.38 -12.03
N MET A 98 -0.08 -3.39 -11.82
CA MET A 98 -0.32 -2.31 -10.85
C MET A 98 -1.31 -1.31 -11.46
N VAL A 99 -2.43 -1.10 -10.78
CA VAL A 99 -3.53 -0.27 -11.26
C VAL A 99 -3.88 0.82 -10.26
N GLU A 100 -4.31 1.96 -10.78
CA GLU A 100 -4.81 3.09 -9.99
C GLU A 100 -6.24 3.39 -10.39
N ALA A 101 -7.11 3.52 -9.39
CA ALA A 101 -8.51 3.86 -9.60
C ALA A 101 -8.68 5.27 -10.11
N GLU A 102 -9.55 5.40 -11.11
CA GLU A 102 -10.05 6.69 -11.59
C GLU A 102 -11.25 7.13 -10.73
N GLU A 103 -11.67 8.40 -10.87
CA GLU A 103 -12.86 8.94 -10.21
C GLU A 103 -14.06 7.96 -10.27
N PRO A 104 -14.81 7.79 -9.16
CA PRO A 104 -15.00 8.76 -8.09
C PRO A 104 -14.28 8.44 -6.76
N ILE A 105 -13.36 7.49 -6.74
CA ILE A 105 -12.53 7.13 -5.58
C ILE A 105 -11.09 6.93 -6.00
N GLN A 106 -10.14 7.22 -5.11
CA GLN A 106 -8.70 7.05 -5.37
C GLN A 106 -8.16 5.88 -4.57
N PHE A 107 -7.43 4.97 -5.20
CA PHE A 107 -6.63 3.93 -4.54
C PHE A 107 -5.69 3.27 -5.55
N HIS A 108 -4.67 2.58 -5.06
CA HIS A 108 -3.78 1.71 -5.82
C HIS A 108 -4.01 0.25 -5.41
N THR A 109 -3.96 -0.67 -6.37
CA THR A 109 -4.01 -2.11 -6.11
C THR A 109 -3.34 -2.86 -7.25
N SER A 110 -3.39 -4.19 -7.23
CA SER A 110 -2.86 -5.02 -8.30
C SER A 110 -3.86 -6.08 -8.78
N VAL A 111 -3.70 -6.46 -10.05
CA VAL A 111 -4.46 -7.54 -10.71
C VAL A 111 -3.48 -8.52 -11.33
N ILE A 112 -3.73 -9.81 -11.19
CA ILE A 112 -2.85 -10.86 -11.68
C ILE A 112 -3.44 -11.44 -12.98
N VAL A 113 -2.61 -11.54 -14.02
CA VAL A 113 -2.96 -12.09 -15.33
C VAL A 113 -2.07 -13.30 -15.61
N GLY A 114 -2.66 -14.50 -15.61
CA GLY A 114 -1.95 -15.77 -15.72
C GLY A 114 -1.42 -16.10 -17.12
N PHE A 115 -0.38 -16.94 -17.15
CA PHE A 115 0.25 -17.45 -18.36
C PHE A 115 0.22 -18.98 -18.42
N ASP A 116 0.13 -19.51 -19.64
CA ASP A 116 0.38 -20.93 -19.91
C ASP A 116 1.90 -21.11 -20.00
N MET A 117 2.54 -21.41 -18.87
CA MET A 117 4.00 -21.57 -18.82
C MET A 117 4.51 -22.83 -19.51
N GLN A 118 3.65 -23.80 -19.83
CA GLN A 118 4.03 -24.95 -20.67
C GLN A 118 4.20 -24.52 -22.13
N LYS A 119 3.27 -23.70 -22.64
CA LYS A 119 3.34 -23.13 -23.99
C LYS A 119 4.20 -21.87 -24.08
N LYS A 120 4.52 -21.25 -22.94
CA LYS A 120 5.18 -19.94 -22.81
C LYS A 120 4.40 -18.83 -23.52
N GLU A 121 3.09 -18.81 -23.30
CA GLU A 121 2.18 -17.86 -23.92
C GLU A 121 1.19 -17.27 -22.90
N LEU A 122 0.56 -16.17 -23.26
CA LEU A 122 -0.57 -15.64 -22.49
C LEU A 122 -1.70 -16.67 -22.48
N ASP A 123 -2.35 -16.87 -21.32
CA ASP A 123 -3.43 -17.85 -21.22
C ASP A 123 -4.54 -17.57 -22.27
N PRO A 124 -5.01 -18.61 -23.00
CA PRO A 124 -5.97 -18.43 -24.08
C PRO A 124 -7.36 -18.01 -23.58
N LEU A 125 -7.71 -18.37 -22.35
CA LEU A 125 -8.88 -17.84 -21.63
C LEU A 125 -8.42 -16.72 -20.68
N PRO A 126 -9.28 -15.73 -20.36
CA PRO A 126 -8.95 -14.72 -19.38
C PRO A 126 -8.82 -15.35 -17.98
N ASN A 127 -7.60 -15.79 -17.66
CA ASN A 127 -7.16 -16.18 -16.32
C ASN A 127 -6.70 -14.92 -15.58
N VAL A 128 -7.66 -14.21 -14.99
CA VAL A 128 -7.43 -12.92 -14.33
C VAL A 128 -8.06 -12.96 -12.95
N TRP A 129 -7.28 -12.62 -11.93
CA TRP A 129 -7.73 -12.60 -10.54
C TRP A 129 -7.04 -11.49 -9.76
N SER A 130 -7.45 -11.33 -8.51
CA SER A 130 -6.82 -10.49 -7.51
C SER A 130 -6.70 -11.30 -6.23
N GLU A 131 -5.72 -10.96 -5.39
CA GLU A 131 -5.62 -11.52 -4.05
C GLU A 131 -6.89 -11.16 -3.26
N GLU A 132 -7.39 -12.13 -2.49
CA GLU A 132 -8.63 -11.98 -1.72
C GLU A 132 -8.47 -10.88 -0.67
N GLY A 133 -9.36 -9.89 -0.70
CA GLY A 133 -9.39 -8.81 0.29
C GLY A 133 -8.54 -7.60 -0.07
N GLU A 134 -7.55 -7.72 -0.97
CA GLU A 134 -6.66 -6.61 -1.33
C GLU A 134 -7.39 -5.52 -2.11
N VAL A 135 -8.16 -5.89 -3.14
CA VAL A 135 -8.92 -4.92 -3.95
C VAL A 135 -10.10 -4.38 -3.15
N GLU A 136 -10.77 -5.25 -2.39
CA GLU A 136 -11.89 -4.90 -1.53
C GLU A 136 -11.45 -3.89 -0.44
N GLY A 137 -10.32 -4.15 0.22
CA GLY A 137 -9.72 -3.25 1.20
C GLY A 137 -9.28 -1.92 0.58
N ALA A 138 -8.66 -1.96 -0.60
CA ALA A 138 -8.29 -0.75 -1.33
C ALA A 138 -9.50 0.13 -1.69
N ILE A 139 -10.61 -0.48 -2.14
CA ILE A 139 -11.87 0.21 -2.41
C ILE A 139 -12.43 0.84 -1.13
N VAL A 140 -12.49 0.08 -0.04
CA VAL A 140 -12.99 0.58 1.25
C VAL A 140 -12.12 1.73 1.77
N GLY A 141 -10.80 1.62 1.71
CA GLY A 141 -9.87 2.71 2.06
C GLY A 141 -10.09 3.96 1.20
N GLY A 142 -10.28 3.79 -0.12
CA GLY A 142 -10.61 4.90 -1.02
C GLY A 142 -11.96 5.55 -0.71
N LEU A 143 -12.96 4.76 -0.34
CA LEU A 143 -14.27 5.25 0.10
C LEU A 143 -14.19 5.99 1.43
N TYR A 144 -13.35 5.52 2.36
CA TYR A 144 -13.10 6.19 3.64
C TYR A 144 -12.44 7.55 3.42
N ALA A 145 -11.43 7.59 2.54
CA ALA A 145 -10.78 8.84 2.17
C ALA A 145 -11.75 9.82 1.51
N LYS A 146 -12.65 9.34 0.64
CA LYS A 146 -13.72 10.16 0.05
C LYS A 146 -14.68 10.69 1.11
N ALA A 147 -15.13 9.84 2.03
CA ALA A 147 -16.05 10.22 3.10
C ALA A 147 -15.48 11.33 3.98
N TYR A 148 -14.17 11.33 4.23
CA TYR A 148 -13.48 12.29 5.10
C TYR A 148 -12.44 13.11 4.33
N LYS A 149 -12.79 13.53 3.11
CA LYS A 149 -11.87 14.19 2.17
C LYS A 149 -11.08 15.34 2.79
N GLN A 150 -11.76 16.24 3.48
CA GLN A 150 -11.11 17.42 4.09
C GLN A 150 -10.14 17.03 5.22
N GLU A 151 -10.46 15.99 5.99
CA GLU A 151 -9.61 15.47 7.04
C GLU A 151 -8.37 14.80 6.46
N PHE A 152 -8.49 14.07 5.33
CA PHE A 152 -7.36 13.46 4.64
C PHE A 152 -6.46 14.48 3.92
N GLU A 153 -7.03 15.56 3.36
CA GLU A 153 -6.24 16.70 2.85
C GLU A 153 -5.41 17.35 3.97
N LYS A 154 -5.98 17.45 5.18
CA LYS A 154 -5.26 17.92 6.36
C LYS A 154 -4.21 16.92 6.84
N LEU A 155 -4.48 15.61 6.77
CA LEU A 155 -3.50 14.58 7.12
C LEU A 155 -2.30 14.60 6.17
N ASP A 156 -2.52 14.73 4.87
CA ASP A 156 -1.43 14.86 3.88
C ASP A 156 -0.58 16.11 4.15
N THR A 157 -1.23 17.26 4.37
CA THR A 157 -0.51 18.50 4.70
C THR A 157 0.26 18.36 6.03
N PHE A 158 -0.37 17.77 7.04
CA PHE A 158 0.23 17.60 8.36
C PHE A 158 1.43 16.65 8.34
N THR A 159 1.32 15.51 7.66
CA THR A 159 2.41 14.53 7.58
C THR A 159 3.61 15.07 6.80
N LYS A 160 3.39 15.83 5.72
CA LYS A 160 4.47 16.56 5.02
C LYS A 160 5.16 17.57 5.92
N MET A 161 4.40 18.36 6.67
CA MET A 161 4.94 19.31 7.66
C MET A 161 5.75 18.61 8.76
N ILE A 162 5.28 17.44 9.25
CA ILE A 162 6.04 16.62 10.18
C ILE A 162 7.35 16.16 9.54
N ALA A 163 7.32 15.67 8.30
CA ALA A 163 8.51 15.20 7.62
C ALA A 163 9.55 16.32 7.51
N GLU A 164 9.16 17.49 7.02
CA GLU A 164 10.03 18.65 6.86
C GLU A 164 10.65 19.11 8.19
N ASN A 165 9.83 19.32 9.22
CA ASN A 165 10.29 19.83 10.52
C ASN A 165 11.23 18.89 11.28
N ASN A 166 11.23 17.59 10.96
CA ASN A 166 12.08 16.61 11.61
C ASN A 166 13.20 16.08 10.67
N GLY A 167 13.40 16.72 9.50
CA GLY A 167 14.44 16.29 8.55
C GLY A 167 14.19 14.89 7.95
N LEU A 168 12.93 14.47 7.89
CA LEU A 168 12.46 13.22 7.30
C LEU A 168 11.93 13.48 5.88
N GLN A 169 11.54 12.42 5.20
CA GLN A 169 10.90 12.43 3.89
C GLN A 169 9.90 11.29 3.76
N GLY A 170 9.06 11.33 2.72
CA GLY A 170 8.18 10.23 2.33
C GLY A 170 8.57 9.62 0.99
N TYR A 171 7.75 8.68 0.52
CA TYR A 171 7.88 8.13 -0.82
C TYR A 171 7.61 9.20 -1.89
N ASN A 172 8.25 9.08 -3.04
CA ASN A 172 7.86 9.83 -4.23
C ASN A 172 6.71 9.13 -4.96
N ASN A 173 5.92 9.89 -5.72
CA ASN A 173 4.75 9.37 -6.41
C ASN A 173 5.07 8.22 -7.38
N LEU A 174 6.21 8.29 -8.09
CA LEU A 174 6.61 7.24 -9.03
C LEU A 174 6.87 5.90 -8.34
N THR A 175 7.35 5.91 -7.09
CA THR A 175 7.49 4.70 -6.28
C THR A 175 6.14 4.08 -6.00
N ILE A 176 5.20 4.88 -5.49
CA ILE A 176 3.84 4.45 -5.16
C ILE A 176 3.16 3.88 -6.42
N GLU A 177 3.11 4.68 -7.49
CA GLU A 177 2.43 4.32 -8.74
C GLU A 177 2.95 3.01 -9.34
N LYS A 178 4.26 2.76 -9.29
CA LYS A 178 4.88 1.63 -9.99
C LYS A 178 5.02 0.36 -9.16
N THR A 179 5.04 0.48 -7.84
CA THR A 179 5.47 -0.63 -6.97
C THR A 179 4.52 -0.95 -5.82
N HIS A 180 3.61 -0.04 -5.47
CA HIS A 180 2.72 -0.24 -4.31
C HIS A 180 1.30 -0.62 -4.72
N ALA A 181 0.67 -1.41 -3.86
CA ALA A 181 -0.73 -1.84 -3.96
C ALA A 181 -1.49 -1.60 -2.64
N ASN A 182 -1.09 -0.60 -1.84
CA ASN A 182 -1.57 -0.39 -0.46
C ASN A 182 -2.94 0.33 -0.35
N GLY A 183 -3.73 0.40 -1.41
CA GLY A 183 -4.99 1.14 -1.40
C GLY A 183 -4.82 2.66 -1.49
N TYR A 184 -5.52 3.40 -0.63
CA TYR A 184 -5.38 4.86 -0.60
C TYR A 184 -4.04 5.24 0.05
N GLU A 185 -3.12 5.75 -0.77
CA GLU A 185 -1.75 6.08 -0.34
C GLU A 185 -1.35 7.48 -0.81
N LYS A 186 -0.61 8.17 0.07
CA LYS A 186 0.13 9.42 -0.18
C LYS A 186 1.58 9.22 0.25
N SER A 187 2.42 10.22 -0.03
CA SER A 187 3.87 10.17 0.24
C SER A 187 4.25 9.69 1.65
N ASN A 188 3.48 10.08 2.67
CA ASN A 188 3.80 9.82 4.07
C ASN A 188 2.79 8.95 4.82
N PHE A 189 1.74 8.45 4.15
CA PHE A 189 0.79 7.57 4.80
C PHE A 189 -0.02 6.75 3.80
N PHE A 190 -0.54 5.62 4.27
CA PHE A 190 -1.59 4.87 3.59
C PHE A 190 -2.66 4.43 4.58
N ILE A 191 -3.81 4.01 4.05
CA ILE A 191 -4.93 3.50 4.84
C ILE A 191 -5.00 2.00 4.64
N THR A 192 -5.04 1.26 5.74
CA THR A 192 -5.46 -0.14 5.73
C THR A 192 -6.79 -0.25 6.44
N THR A 193 -7.75 -0.84 5.75
CA THR A 193 -9.05 -1.18 6.32
C THR A 193 -9.19 -2.69 6.27
N SER A 194 -9.74 -3.29 7.33
CA SER A 194 -10.13 -4.69 7.27
C SER A 194 -11.32 -4.88 6.32
N ILE A 195 -11.59 -6.13 5.97
CA ILE A 195 -12.78 -6.56 5.20
C ILE A 195 -14.11 -6.33 5.95
N ASP A 196 -14.09 -5.73 7.14
CA ASP A 196 -15.24 -5.61 8.04
C ASP A 196 -16.27 -4.56 7.58
N PHE A 197 -15.96 -3.75 6.57
CA PHE A 197 -16.85 -2.72 6.00
C PHE A 197 -17.74 -3.24 4.85
N LYS A 198 -18.37 -4.40 5.07
CA LYS A 198 -19.13 -5.14 4.04
C LYS A 198 -20.28 -4.31 3.45
N LYS A 199 -21.04 -3.59 4.26
CA LYS A 199 -22.17 -2.77 3.79
C LYS A 199 -21.69 -1.58 2.98
N THR A 200 -20.60 -0.94 3.39
CA THR A 200 -19.99 0.16 2.64
C THR A 200 -19.51 -0.33 1.28
N TYR A 201 -18.83 -1.47 1.23
CA TYR A 201 -18.39 -2.10 -0.02
C TYR A 201 -19.54 -2.52 -0.93
N GLU A 202 -20.56 -3.20 -0.40
CA GLU A 202 -21.76 -3.60 -1.16
C GLU A 202 -22.53 -2.39 -1.71
N ALA A 203 -22.61 -1.31 -0.93
CA ALA A 203 -23.22 -0.07 -1.39
C ALA A 203 -22.48 0.50 -2.60
N TYR A 204 -21.14 0.41 -2.63
CA TYR A 204 -20.32 0.89 -3.75
C TYR A 204 -20.54 0.06 -5.01
N LEU A 205 -20.57 -1.26 -4.90
CA LEU A 205 -20.87 -2.14 -6.03
C LEU A 205 -22.26 -1.91 -6.62
N ALA A 206 -23.23 -1.52 -5.79
CA ALA A 206 -24.58 -1.18 -6.23
C ALA A 206 -24.66 0.20 -6.90
N ASN A 207 -23.88 1.18 -6.43
CA ASN A 207 -23.78 2.51 -7.02
C ASN A 207 -22.43 3.14 -6.68
N THR A 208 -21.57 3.31 -7.67
CA THR A 208 -20.20 3.84 -7.49
C THR A 208 -20.17 5.32 -7.10
N ASN A 209 -21.25 6.06 -7.35
CA ASN A 209 -21.39 7.49 -7.08
C ASN A 209 -22.09 7.77 -5.73
N ILE A 210 -21.58 7.18 -4.65
CA ILE A 210 -22.07 7.47 -3.29
C ILE A 210 -21.58 8.83 -2.82
N THR A 211 -22.46 9.61 -2.18
CA THR A 211 -22.12 10.90 -1.57
C THR A 211 -21.30 10.73 -0.28
N GLU A 212 -20.50 11.74 0.05
CA GLU A 212 -19.66 11.74 1.25
C GLU A 212 -20.48 11.52 2.53
N ASP A 213 -21.61 12.19 2.69
CA ASP A 213 -22.49 12.05 3.86
C ASP A 213 -23.05 10.63 4.03
N LYS A 214 -23.43 9.98 2.92
CA LYS A 214 -23.93 8.60 2.97
C LYS A 214 -22.80 7.62 3.32
N LEU A 215 -21.59 7.85 2.81
CA LEU A 215 -20.42 7.04 3.20
C LEU A 215 -20.11 7.21 4.69
N ARG A 216 -20.09 8.45 5.20
CA ARG A 216 -19.89 8.72 6.64
C ARG A 216 -20.90 7.96 7.51
N ALA A 217 -22.18 7.97 7.14
CA ALA A 217 -23.21 7.25 7.86
C ALA A 217 -23.00 5.73 7.85
N LEU A 218 -22.56 5.16 6.72
CA LEU A 218 -22.24 3.74 6.61
C LEU A 218 -21.04 3.37 7.49
N PHE A 219 -19.94 4.12 7.41
CA PHE A 219 -18.76 3.89 8.25
C PHE A 219 -19.08 3.98 9.75
N LEU A 220 -19.85 4.99 10.18
CA LEU A 220 -20.28 5.12 11.57
C LEU A 220 -21.21 3.97 12.03
N THR A 221 -21.94 3.35 11.11
CA THR A 221 -22.81 2.21 11.42
C THR A 221 -22.01 0.92 11.59
N GLU A 222 -20.97 0.73 10.77
CA GLU A 222 -20.14 -0.48 10.79
C GLU A 222 -19.03 -0.41 11.86
N ASP A 223 -18.46 0.77 12.06
CA ASP A 223 -17.37 0.99 13.01
C ASP A 223 -17.50 2.36 13.72
N PRO A 224 -18.44 2.48 14.69
CA PRO A 224 -18.72 3.74 15.37
C PRO A 224 -17.52 4.31 16.15
N LYS A 225 -16.52 3.48 16.45
CA LYS A 225 -15.31 3.84 17.20
C LYS A 225 -14.06 3.93 16.34
N PHE A 226 -14.14 3.57 15.06
CA PHE A 226 -13.00 3.52 14.14
C PHE A 226 -11.89 2.59 14.67
N GLU A 227 -12.26 1.42 15.18
CA GLU A 227 -11.32 0.41 15.69
C GLU A 227 -10.67 -0.44 14.58
N HIS A 228 -11.27 -0.44 13.37
CA HIS A 228 -10.87 -1.26 12.21
C HIS A 228 -10.31 -0.42 11.05
N THR A 229 -10.18 0.90 11.24
CA THR A 229 -9.51 1.80 10.30
C THR A 229 -8.13 2.15 10.84
N HIS A 230 -7.10 1.78 10.09
CA HIS A 230 -5.70 2.00 10.44
C HIS A 230 -5.03 2.92 9.43
N MET A 231 -4.33 3.94 9.93
CA MET A 231 -3.52 4.87 9.16
C MET A 231 -2.06 4.63 9.49
N VAL A 232 -1.31 4.11 8.53
CA VAL A 232 0.12 3.86 8.70
C VAL A 232 0.88 5.04 8.11
N CYS A 233 1.50 5.83 8.98
CA CYS A 233 2.31 6.99 8.63
C CYS A 233 3.79 6.60 8.50
N ASN A 234 4.26 6.48 7.26
CA ASN A 234 5.63 6.12 6.95
C ASN A 234 6.51 7.34 6.70
N PHE A 235 7.66 7.37 7.38
CA PHE A 235 8.69 8.37 7.19
C PHE A 235 10.06 7.71 6.99
N PHE A 236 10.95 8.44 6.34
CA PHE A 236 12.31 8.01 6.07
C PHE A 236 13.27 9.08 6.54
N THR A 237 14.35 8.67 7.19
CA THR A 237 15.44 9.60 7.52
C THR A 237 16.16 10.01 6.24
N LYS A 238 16.65 11.25 6.16
CA LYS A 238 17.51 11.69 5.03
C LYS A 238 18.97 11.22 5.15
N LYS A 239 19.32 10.64 6.31
CA LYS A 239 20.64 10.11 6.65
C LYS A 239 20.48 8.65 7.07
N ASP A 240 21.54 7.86 7.02
CA ASP A 240 21.52 6.47 7.48
C ASP A 240 21.61 6.34 9.01
N LYS A 241 20.65 6.97 9.71
CA LYS A 241 20.56 6.95 11.17
C LYS A 241 19.13 7.22 11.63
N LEU A 242 18.59 6.30 12.43
CA LEU A 242 17.27 6.45 13.05
C LEU A 242 17.28 7.51 14.17
N PRO A 243 16.17 8.25 14.35
CA PRO A 243 16.01 9.15 15.48
C PRO A 243 15.84 8.37 16.80
N PRO A 244 16.05 9.01 17.97
CA PRO A 244 15.73 8.41 19.26
C PRO A 244 14.20 8.25 19.43
N ASN A 245 13.77 7.25 20.21
CA ASN A 245 12.35 6.96 20.48
C ASN A 245 11.54 8.18 20.93
N GLU A 246 12.13 9.04 21.76
CA GLU A 246 11.46 10.24 22.26
C GLU A 246 11.00 11.19 21.15
N GLU A 247 11.72 11.26 20.02
CA GLU A 247 11.31 12.06 18.86
C GLU A 247 10.10 11.45 18.15
N VAL A 248 10.04 10.13 18.04
CA VAL A 248 8.92 9.40 17.42
C VAL A 248 7.65 9.52 18.29
N GLU A 249 7.80 9.36 19.61
CA GLU A 249 6.72 9.56 20.59
C GLU A 249 6.16 10.99 20.56
N LYS A 250 7.03 11.99 20.35
CA LYS A 250 6.60 13.39 20.15
C LYS A 250 5.75 13.55 18.89
N ILE A 251 6.06 12.84 17.80
CA ILE A 251 5.23 12.84 16.59
C ILE A 251 3.88 12.18 16.88
N GLY A 252 3.86 11.03 17.55
CA GLY A 252 2.61 10.36 17.96
C GLY A 252 1.72 11.23 18.82
N SER A 253 2.33 11.95 19.76
CA SER A 253 1.63 12.93 20.59
C SER A 253 1.03 14.10 19.79
N LYS A 254 1.69 14.54 18.69
CA LYS A 254 1.14 15.57 17.80
C LYS A 254 -0.06 15.06 17.01
N ILE A 255 -0.02 13.82 16.50
CA ILE A 255 -1.16 13.17 15.82
C ILE A 255 -2.35 13.07 16.77
N LYS A 256 -2.14 12.55 17.98
CA LYS A 256 -3.19 12.35 18.98
C LYS A 256 -3.93 13.66 19.31
N ARG A 257 -3.21 14.77 19.47
CA ARG A 257 -3.77 16.09 19.82
C ARG A 257 -4.43 16.84 18.67
N ASN A 258 -4.16 16.50 17.41
CA ASN A 258 -4.66 17.26 16.27
C ASN A 258 -6.09 16.83 15.88
N SER A 259 -7.12 17.43 16.46
CA SER A 259 -8.54 17.04 16.24
C SER A 259 -9.04 17.13 14.80
N ALA A 260 -8.27 17.71 13.87
CA ALA A 260 -8.66 17.88 12.48
C ALA A 260 -8.27 16.71 11.56
N LEU A 261 -7.53 15.71 12.06
CA LEU A 261 -7.16 14.50 11.32
C LEU A 261 -8.28 13.44 11.37
N PRO A 262 -8.38 12.55 10.38
CA PRO A 262 -9.43 11.52 10.33
C PRO A 262 -9.33 10.56 11.51
N LYS A 263 -10.46 10.02 11.95
CA LYS A 263 -10.51 9.10 13.09
C LYS A 263 -9.94 7.73 12.74
N GLY A 264 -9.55 6.98 13.77
CA GLY A 264 -9.03 5.62 13.65
C GLY A 264 -7.70 5.45 14.37
N LYS A 265 -7.05 4.32 14.14
CA LYS A 265 -5.76 3.99 14.74
C LYS A 265 -4.64 4.49 13.86
N TYR A 266 -3.61 5.05 14.48
CA TYR A 266 -2.42 5.51 13.77
C TYR A 266 -1.19 4.74 14.22
N ASP A 267 -0.42 4.29 13.23
CA ASP A 267 0.92 3.79 13.42
C ASP A 267 1.89 4.78 12.78
N ILE A 268 2.94 5.15 13.49
CA ILE A 268 4.03 5.95 12.95
C ILE A 268 5.23 5.06 12.84
N VAL A 269 5.80 4.96 11.65
CA VAL A 269 7.01 4.16 11.41
C VAL A 269 8.05 5.03 10.71
N ILE A 270 9.26 5.05 11.26
CA ILE A 270 10.40 5.77 10.68
C ILE A 270 11.47 4.76 10.28
N TYR A 271 11.78 4.71 9.00
CA TYR A 271 12.81 3.86 8.40
C TYR A 271 14.09 4.64 8.10
N LYS A 272 15.18 3.91 7.85
CA LYS A 272 16.41 4.46 7.24
C LYS A 272 16.18 4.84 5.77
N ASN A 273 17.10 5.61 5.19
CA ASN A 273 16.95 6.27 3.88
C ASN A 273 16.94 5.33 2.65
N PHE A 274 16.69 4.03 2.77
CA PHE A 274 16.91 3.10 1.64
C PHE A 274 15.70 2.23 1.37
N ILE A 275 15.48 1.98 0.08
CA ILE A 275 14.52 1.03 -0.45
C ILE A 275 15.29 -0.14 -1.08
N VAL A 276 14.85 -1.37 -0.82
CA VAL A 276 15.35 -2.57 -1.50
C VAL A 276 14.80 -2.58 -2.91
N ASN A 277 15.67 -2.51 -3.93
CA ASN A 277 15.23 -2.26 -5.30
C ASN A 277 14.29 -3.36 -5.81
N ARG A 278 14.59 -4.64 -5.47
CA ARG A 278 13.80 -5.79 -5.91
C ARG A 278 12.33 -5.70 -5.52
N VAL A 279 12.05 -5.34 -4.26
CA VAL A 279 10.70 -5.43 -3.68
C VAL A 279 10.03 -4.07 -3.46
N GLY A 280 10.75 -2.96 -3.65
CA GLY A 280 10.20 -1.62 -3.43
C GLY A 280 9.88 -1.30 -1.96
N LEU A 281 10.33 -2.14 -1.02
CA LEU A 281 10.07 -1.99 0.40
C LEU A 281 11.24 -1.32 1.14
N PRO A 282 10.98 -0.69 2.31
CA PRO A 282 12.03 -0.14 3.15
C PRO A 282 13.13 -1.15 3.48
N ASN A 283 14.38 -0.72 3.44
CA ASN A 283 15.53 -1.54 3.80
C ASN A 283 15.92 -1.36 5.27
N GLY A 284 16.00 -2.48 5.99
CA GLY A 284 16.59 -2.56 7.33
C GLY A 284 15.68 -2.13 8.47
N ASP A 285 16.30 -1.68 9.57
CA ASP A 285 15.61 -1.37 10.82
C ASP A 285 14.68 -0.17 10.70
N ASN A 286 13.66 -0.17 11.56
CA ASN A 286 12.77 0.96 11.77
C ASN A 286 12.58 1.24 13.26
N ILE A 287 11.92 2.36 13.53
CA ILE A 287 11.40 2.69 14.84
C ILE A 287 9.94 3.11 14.71
N SER A 288 9.08 2.58 15.59
CA SER A 288 7.63 2.81 15.52
C SER A 288 7.00 3.25 16.84
N VAL A 289 5.84 3.89 16.71
CA VAL A 289 4.84 4.05 17.77
C VAL A 289 3.51 3.64 17.16
N GLU A 290 2.87 2.63 17.75
CA GLU A 290 1.69 1.95 17.19
C GLU A 290 0.44 2.20 18.04
N ASP A 291 -0.72 1.87 17.47
CA ASP A 291 -2.04 1.87 18.14
C ASP A 291 -2.43 3.21 18.78
N ILE A 292 -2.06 4.33 18.13
CA ILE A 292 -2.48 5.66 18.58
C ILE A 292 -3.96 5.85 18.20
N GLN A 293 -4.86 5.58 19.13
CA GLN A 293 -6.30 5.81 18.92
C GLN A 293 -6.63 7.30 18.81
N LYS A 294 -7.37 7.66 17.76
CA LYS A 294 -7.95 8.98 17.52
C LYS A 294 -9.47 8.96 17.43
#